data_AF-A0A1S4FCI9-F1
#
_entry.id   AF-A0A1S4FCI9-F1
#
_cell.length_a   1.000
_cell.length_b   1.000
_cell.length_c   1.000
_cell.angle_alpha   90.00
_cell.angle_beta   90.00
_cell.angle_gamma   90.00
#
_symmetry.space_group_name_H-M   'P 1'
#
loop_
_entity.id
_entity.type
_entity.pdbx_description
1 polymer ?
#
loop_
_entity_poly.entity_id
_entity_poly.type
_entity_poly.pdbx_seq_one_letter_code
_entity_poly.pdbx_strand_id
1 'polypeptide(L)'
;MRSVSVLAMIVAVALVGLLSVETQADIYSEMASCACPLSYQPVCGSDNVTYSNDCVLNCAMATPTGSRIALKKLHEGSCDNTELLSHRVKRDKSRKKSKMRHIGVFVGVLALALVLLVVEARSDAERGVCACPRIYMPVCGSNLKTYNNDCLLRCEINSDLGRANNLRKIADQACDNLTDNVNDFIPQEY
;
A
#
# COMPACT_ATOMS: atom_id res chain seq x y z
N MET A 1 -16.74 -11.90 50.32
CA MET A 1 -16.21 -10.64 49.75
C MET A 1 -15.38 -10.84 48.46
N ARG A 2 -14.79 -12.02 48.21
CA ARG A 2 -14.00 -12.28 46.98
C ARG A 2 -14.84 -12.64 45.74
N SER A 3 -15.99 -13.29 45.91
CA SER A 3 -16.90 -13.66 44.80
C SER A 3 -17.66 -12.47 44.20
N VAL A 4 -18.03 -11.49 45.02
CA VAL A 4 -18.74 -10.27 44.59
C VAL A 4 -17.86 -9.42 43.66
N SER A 5 -16.54 -9.43 43.89
CA SER A 5 -15.58 -8.73 43.03
C SER A 5 -15.43 -9.38 41.65
N VAL A 6 -15.38 -10.72 41.58
CA VAL A 6 -15.29 -11.45 40.31
C VAL A 6 -16.56 -11.25 39.47
N LEU A 7 -17.74 -11.32 40.10
CA LEU A 7 -19.01 -11.08 39.42
C LEU A 7 -19.10 -9.64 38.88
N ALA A 8 -18.66 -8.66 39.67
CA ALA A 8 -18.63 -7.25 39.24
C ALA A 8 -17.67 -7.02 38.05
N MET A 9 -16.52 -7.71 38.02
CA MET A 9 -15.58 -7.64 36.90
C MET A 9 -16.15 -8.27 35.63
N ILE A 10 -16.83 -9.42 35.74
CA ILE A 10 -17.48 -10.08 34.60
C ILE A 10 -18.61 -9.20 34.04
N VAL A 11 -19.42 -8.60 34.91
CA VAL A 11 -20.50 -7.68 34.52
C VAL A 11 -19.93 -6.41 33.86
N ALA A 12 -18.84 -5.84 34.39
CA ALA A 12 -18.18 -4.68 33.79
C ALA A 12 -17.61 -4.99 32.40
N VAL A 13 -16.97 -6.15 32.22
CA VAL A 13 -16.46 -6.60 30.91
C VAL A 13 -17.58 -6.84 29.92
N ALA A 14 -18.69 -7.46 30.34
CA ALA A 14 -19.87 -7.66 29.50
C ALA A 14 -20.53 -6.34 29.10
N LEU A 15 -20.65 -5.38 30.03
CA LEU A 15 -21.20 -4.05 29.75
C LEU A 15 -20.32 -3.25 28.78
N VAL A 16 -18.99 -3.31 28.93
CA VAL A 16 -18.05 -2.70 27.99
C VAL A 16 -18.15 -3.38 26.62
N GLY A 17 -18.23 -4.71 26.56
CA GLY A 17 -18.40 -5.45 25.30
C GLY A 17 -19.69 -5.11 24.56
N LEU A 18 -20.79 -4.82 25.26
CA LEU A 18 -22.06 -4.39 24.68
C LEU A 18 -22.03 -2.94 24.18
N LEU A 19 -21.22 -2.07 24.80
CA LEU A 19 -21.00 -0.69 24.32
C LEU A 19 -20.04 -0.63 23.13
N SER A 20 -19.19 -1.64 22.95
CA SER A 20 -18.25 -1.73 21.82
C SER A 20 -18.89 -2.25 20.52
N VAL A 21 -20.19 -2.49 20.48
CA VAL A 21 -20.91 -2.76 19.22
C VAL A 21 -21.24 -1.43 18.55
N GLU A 22 -20.20 -0.69 18.18
CA GLU A 22 -20.31 0.30 17.11
C GLU A 22 -20.40 -0.51 15.82
N THR A 23 -21.63 -0.66 15.31
CA THR A 23 -21.87 -1.21 13.99
C THR A 23 -21.12 -0.36 12.97
N GLN A 24 -19.96 -0.85 12.53
CA GLN A 24 -19.19 -0.28 11.42
C GLN A 24 -19.99 -0.44 10.12
N ALA A 25 -20.99 0.42 9.95
CA ALA A 25 -21.82 0.50 8.76
C ALA A 25 -21.25 1.46 7.70
N ASP A 26 -20.05 2.02 7.90
CA ASP A 26 -19.44 2.96 6.95
C ASP A 26 -18.49 2.30 5.93
N ILE A 27 -18.19 1.00 6.06
CA ILE A 27 -17.25 0.31 5.15
C ILE A 27 -17.94 -0.25 3.89
N TYR A 28 -19.26 -0.43 3.90
CA TYR A 28 -19.96 -1.08 2.78
C TYR A 28 -20.44 -0.13 1.67
N SER A 29 -20.10 1.16 1.73
CA SER A 29 -20.48 2.14 0.70
C SER A 29 -19.27 2.72 -0.05
N GLU A 30 -18.24 1.91 -0.31
CA GLU A 30 -17.11 2.34 -1.14
C GLU A 30 -17.07 1.61 -2.47
N MET A 31 -18.22 1.54 -3.13
CA MET A 31 -18.26 1.34 -4.56
C MET A 31 -19.44 2.14 -5.09
N ALA A 32 -19.23 3.44 -5.32
CA ALA A 32 -20.05 4.12 -6.30
C ALA A 32 -19.84 3.35 -7.62
N SER A 33 -20.86 2.61 -8.06
CA SER A 33 -20.83 1.87 -9.31
C SER A 33 -20.71 2.86 -10.47
N CYS A 34 -19.49 3.24 -10.80
CA CYS A 34 -19.23 4.20 -11.87
C CYS A 34 -19.22 3.48 -13.22
N ALA A 35 -20.13 3.86 -14.09
CA ALA A 35 -20.15 3.41 -15.48
C ALA A 35 -19.09 4.20 -16.27
N CYS A 36 -17.88 3.65 -16.35
CA CYS A 36 -16.79 4.23 -17.13
C CYS A 36 -16.44 3.36 -18.36
N PRO A 37 -16.03 3.99 -19.48
CA PRO A 37 -15.51 3.24 -20.62
C PRO A 37 -14.20 2.52 -20.24
N LEU A 38 -13.94 1.37 -20.89
CA LEU A 38 -12.72 0.59 -20.70
C LEU A 38 -11.53 1.13 -21.52
N SER A 39 -11.61 2.36 -22.02
CA SER A 39 -10.52 3.02 -22.74
C SER A 39 -9.34 3.29 -21.81
N TYR A 40 -8.13 2.94 -22.26
CA TYR A 40 -6.90 3.16 -21.49
C TYR A 40 -6.21 4.45 -21.94
N GLN A 41 -6.35 5.50 -21.13
CA GLN A 41 -5.74 6.82 -21.29
C GLN A 41 -5.31 7.30 -19.89
N PRO A 42 -4.17 6.80 -19.37
CA PRO A 42 -3.87 6.90 -17.95
C PRO A 42 -3.68 8.34 -17.48
N VAL A 43 -4.05 8.61 -16.23
CA VAL A 43 -3.88 9.92 -15.57
C VAL A 43 -3.33 9.73 -14.16
N CYS A 44 -2.52 10.67 -13.68
CA CYS A 44 -1.96 10.64 -12.33
C CYS A 44 -2.82 11.44 -11.37
N GLY A 45 -3.27 10.83 -10.27
CA GLY A 45 -3.97 11.50 -9.18
C GLY A 45 -3.00 12.18 -8.19
N SER A 46 -3.51 13.15 -7.41
CA SER A 46 -2.76 13.81 -6.35
C SER A 46 -2.39 12.90 -5.18
N ASP A 47 -2.98 11.71 -5.13
CA ASP A 47 -2.66 10.61 -4.24
C ASP A 47 -1.53 9.71 -4.79
N ASN A 48 -0.93 10.09 -5.92
CA ASN A 48 0.12 9.35 -6.61
C ASN A 48 -0.34 7.95 -7.10
N VAL A 49 -1.64 7.82 -7.40
CA VAL A 49 -2.24 6.63 -8.03
C VAL A 49 -2.52 6.91 -9.51
N THR A 50 -2.17 5.94 -10.36
CA THR A 50 -2.52 5.98 -11.78
C THR A 50 -3.93 5.45 -11.99
N TYR A 51 -4.79 6.28 -12.56
CA TYR A 51 -6.15 5.92 -12.96
C TYR A 51 -6.19 5.60 -14.44
N SER A 52 -6.95 4.56 -14.84
CA SER A 52 -6.98 4.07 -16.22
C SER A 52 -7.46 5.08 -17.26
N ASN A 53 -8.30 6.03 -16.82
CA ASN A 53 -8.77 7.17 -17.59
C ASN A 53 -9.38 8.24 -16.66
N ASP A 54 -9.67 9.41 -17.22
CA ASP A 54 -10.31 10.52 -16.51
C ASP A 54 -11.64 10.15 -15.85
N CYS A 55 -12.45 9.28 -16.48
CA CYS A 55 -13.72 8.87 -15.89
C CYS A 55 -13.51 8.13 -14.57
N VAL A 56 -12.55 7.20 -14.53
CA VAL A 56 -12.23 6.43 -13.31
C VAL A 56 -11.66 7.36 -12.22
N LEU A 57 -10.82 8.33 -12.58
CA LEU A 57 -10.32 9.32 -11.62
C LEU A 57 -11.46 10.18 -11.05
N ASN A 58 -12.33 10.73 -11.91
CA ASN A 58 -13.45 11.57 -11.47
C ASN A 58 -14.45 10.79 -10.62
N CYS A 59 -14.69 9.52 -10.95
CA CYS A 59 -15.45 8.61 -10.10
C CYS A 59 -14.84 8.50 -8.71
N ALA A 60 -13.53 8.26 -8.64
CA ALA A 60 -12.82 8.17 -7.36
C ALA A 60 -12.92 9.48 -6.55
N MET A 61 -12.87 10.65 -7.20
CA MET A 61 -13.07 11.95 -6.52
C MET A 61 -14.44 12.05 -5.83
N ALA A 62 -15.48 11.48 -6.44
CA ALA A 62 -16.85 11.53 -5.92
C ALA A 62 -17.12 10.57 -4.74
N THR A 63 -16.18 9.66 -4.45
CA THR A 63 -16.27 8.79 -3.27
C THR A 63 -16.03 9.59 -1.98
N PRO A 64 -16.54 9.13 -0.82
CA PRO A 64 -16.21 9.74 0.47
C PRO A 64 -14.69 9.83 0.70
N THR A 65 -13.93 8.81 0.30
CA THR A 65 -12.47 8.78 0.40
C THR A 65 -11.81 9.82 -0.49
N GLY A 66 -12.19 9.89 -1.77
CA GLY A 66 -11.66 10.88 -2.73
C GLY A 66 -11.95 12.31 -2.31
N SER A 67 -13.16 12.58 -1.82
CA SER A 67 -13.54 13.88 -1.28
C SER A 67 -12.73 14.24 -0.02
N ARG A 68 -12.53 13.28 0.89
CA ARG A 68 -11.78 13.49 2.14
C ARG A 68 -10.30 13.82 1.92
N ILE A 69 -9.68 13.28 0.88
CA ILE A 69 -8.29 13.59 0.53
C ILE A 69 -8.14 14.75 -0.46
N ALA A 70 -9.25 15.39 -0.86
CA ALA A 70 -9.28 16.39 -1.93
C ALA A 70 -8.57 15.89 -3.20
N LEU A 71 -8.91 14.66 -3.63
CA LEU A 71 -8.34 14.02 -4.79
C LEU A 71 -8.54 14.89 -6.04
N LYS A 72 -7.46 15.12 -6.77
CA LYS A 72 -7.46 15.88 -8.02
C LYS A 72 -6.51 15.26 -9.04
N LYS A 73 -6.73 15.55 -10.31
CA LYS A 73 -5.78 15.22 -11.38
C LYS A 73 -4.50 16.02 -11.19
N LEU A 74 -3.36 15.35 -11.19
CA LEU A 74 -2.04 15.96 -11.14
C LEU A 74 -1.53 16.26 -12.55
N HIS A 75 -1.44 15.24 -13.41
CA HIS A 75 -1.03 15.36 -14.80
C HIS A 75 -1.60 14.22 -15.67
N GLU A 76 -1.51 14.37 -16.99
CA GLU A 76 -1.78 13.31 -17.96
C GLU A 76 -0.70 12.23 -17.91
N GLY A 77 -1.05 10.99 -18.22
CA GLY A 77 -0.13 9.86 -18.15
C GLY A 77 -0.13 9.17 -16.78
N SER A 78 0.60 8.06 -16.68
CA SER A 78 0.79 7.35 -15.42
C SER A 78 1.61 8.20 -14.45
N CYS A 79 1.40 8.05 -13.15
CA CYS A 79 2.36 8.53 -12.16
C CYS A 79 3.70 7.83 -12.41
N ASP A 80 4.76 8.60 -12.67
CA ASP A 80 6.13 8.11 -12.80
C ASP A 80 6.87 8.36 -11.49
N ASN A 81 7.33 7.28 -10.85
CA ASN A 81 8.05 7.36 -9.57
C ASN A 81 9.42 8.07 -9.68
N THR A 82 9.83 8.43 -10.88
CA THR A 82 11.12 9.05 -11.23
C THR A 82 11.13 10.57 -11.03
N GLU A 83 9.98 11.25 -11.04
CA GLU A 83 9.92 12.72 -10.87
C GLU A 83 9.99 13.18 -9.40
N LEU A 84 9.96 12.23 -8.45
CA LEU A 84 10.17 12.48 -7.03
C LEU A 84 11.65 12.54 -6.62
N LEU A 85 12.59 12.32 -7.55
CA LEU A 85 14.03 12.37 -7.26
C LEU A 85 14.67 13.75 -7.43
N SER A 86 14.05 14.70 -8.15
CA SER A 86 14.64 16.04 -8.35
C SER A 86 14.24 17.08 -7.30
N HIS A 87 13.22 16.82 -6.45
CA HIS A 87 12.78 17.77 -5.41
C HIS A 87 12.92 17.31 -3.95
N ARG A 88 13.48 16.12 -3.68
CA ARG A 88 13.60 15.58 -2.31
C ARG A 88 15.02 15.61 -1.70
N VAL A 89 15.87 16.58 -2.06
CA VAL A 89 17.17 16.85 -1.38
C VAL A 89 17.04 17.83 -0.20
N LYS A 90 15.83 18.15 0.28
CA LYS A 90 15.65 18.85 1.57
C LYS A 90 14.69 18.11 2.49
N ARG A 91 15.11 16.95 3.00
CA ARG A 91 14.67 16.52 4.34
C ARG A 91 15.70 16.98 5.34
N ASP A 92 15.48 18.20 5.82
CA ASP A 92 16.23 18.79 6.91
C ASP A 92 16.04 17.97 8.20
N LYS A 93 17.11 17.92 8.98
CA LYS A 93 17.27 17.20 10.23
C LYS A 93 16.47 17.90 11.33
N SER A 94 15.43 17.26 11.87
CA SER A 94 15.01 17.57 13.25
C SER A 94 14.20 16.44 13.90
N ARG A 95 14.87 15.36 14.28
CA ARG A 95 14.41 14.58 15.44
C ARG A 95 14.72 15.40 16.69
N LYS A 96 13.76 16.18 17.17
CA LYS A 96 13.82 16.75 18.53
C LYS A 96 13.88 15.59 19.53
N LYS A 97 15.05 15.34 20.12
CA LYS A 97 15.21 14.45 21.27
C LYS A 97 14.52 15.11 22.49
N SER A 98 13.29 14.72 22.75
CA SER A 98 12.62 15.01 24.01
C SER A 98 13.28 14.19 25.12
N LYS A 99 13.81 14.84 26.17
CA LYS A 99 14.36 14.18 27.36
C LYS A 99 13.20 13.59 28.19
N MET A 100 12.98 12.29 28.08
CA MET A 100 11.95 11.55 28.83
C MET A 100 12.40 11.31 30.28
N ARG A 101 11.61 11.76 31.27
CA ARG A 101 11.89 11.60 32.71
C ARG A 101 11.66 10.14 33.13
N HIS A 102 12.61 9.54 33.84
CA HIS A 102 12.74 8.09 34.10
C HIS A 102 11.62 7.40 34.90
N ILE A 103 10.58 8.12 35.37
CA ILE A 103 9.44 7.53 36.09
C ILE A 103 8.37 7.03 35.10
N GLY A 104 8.26 7.62 33.90
CA GLY A 104 7.36 7.14 32.84
C GLY A 104 7.87 5.91 32.09
N VAL A 105 9.16 5.56 32.26
CA VAL A 105 9.80 4.43 31.60
C VAL A 105 9.30 3.10 32.17
N PHE A 106 9.08 3.00 33.49
CA PHE A 106 8.60 1.77 34.12
C PHE A 106 7.13 1.45 33.81
N VAL A 107 6.25 2.47 33.82
CA VAL A 107 4.84 2.31 33.43
C VAL A 107 4.72 2.04 31.93
N GLY A 108 5.55 2.69 31.12
CA GLY A 108 5.62 2.46 29.68
C GLY A 108 6.13 1.06 29.31
N VAL A 109 7.12 0.50 30.03
CA VAL A 109 7.65 -0.85 29.78
C VAL A 109 6.65 -1.94 30.15
N LEU A 110 5.89 -1.77 31.24
CA LEU A 110 4.80 -2.69 31.61
C LEU A 110 3.62 -2.64 30.63
N ALA A 111 3.23 -1.45 30.20
CA ALA A 111 2.20 -1.28 29.16
C ALA A 111 2.67 -1.81 27.79
N LEU A 112 3.94 -1.59 27.43
CA LEU A 112 4.55 -2.12 26.20
C LEU A 112 4.68 -3.65 26.24
N ALA A 113 5.02 -4.24 27.39
CA ALA A 113 5.05 -5.70 27.56
C ALA A 113 3.66 -6.31 27.43
N LEU A 114 2.63 -5.68 27.99
CA LEU A 114 1.23 -6.09 27.82
C LEU A 114 0.75 -5.93 26.38
N VAL A 115 1.15 -4.86 25.69
CA VAL A 115 0.85 -4.65 24.27
C VAL A 115 1.60 -5.66 23.40
N LEU A 116 2.85 -5.99 23.70
CA LEU A 116 3.62 -7.01 22.97
C LEU A 116 3.04 -8.42 23.14
N LEU A 117 2.51 -8.76 24.32
CA LEU A 117 1.75 -10.00 24.53
C LEU A 117 0.41 -10.03 23.75
N VAL A 118 -0.09 -8.87 23.32
CA VAL A 118 -1.30 -8.75 22.47
C VAL A 118 -0.97 -8.64 20.98
N VAL A 119 0.26 -8.20 20.62
CA VAL A 119 0.66 -7.84 19.24
C VAL A 119 1.27 -9.01 18.43
N GLU A 120 1.43 -10.21 19.00
CA GLU A 120 1.86 -11.39 18.21
C GLU A 120 0.85 -11.83 17.14
N ALA A 121 -0.33 -11.21 17.07
CA ALA A 121 -1.30 -11.43 15.99
C ALA A 121 -1.59 -10.14 15.22
N ARG A 122 -0.73 -9.82 14.23
CA ARG A 122 -1.07 -9.33 12.88
C ARG A 122 0.10 -8.57 12.27
N SER A 123 0.86 -9.26 11.43
CA SER A 123 1.57 -8.64 10.32
C SER A 123 1.05 -9.25 9.02
N ASP A 124 -0.20 -8.96 8.69
CA ASP A 124 -0.68 -9.20 7.34
C ASP A 124 -0.03 -8.13 6.47
N ALA A 125 1.06 -8.50 5.81
CA ALA A 125 1.61 -7.73 4.71
C ALA A 125 0.48 -7.53 3.71
N GLU A 126 -0.01 -6.30 3.60
CA GLU A 126 -1.06 -5.89 2.67
C GLU A 126 -0.55 -6.14 1.24
N ARG A 127 -0.83 -7.33 0.71
CA ARG A 127 -0.53 -7.65 -0.68
C ARG A 127 -1.49 -6.82 -1.53
N GLY A 128 -1.04 -5.65 -1.95
CA GLY A 128 -1.82 -4.71 -2.75
C GLY A 128 -2.54 -5.43 -3.90
N VAL A 129 -3.84 -5.19 -4.01
CA VAL A 129 -4.67 -5.79 -5.07
C VAL A 129 -4.24 -5.21 -6.42
N CYS A 130 -3.82 -6.07 -7.34
CA CYS A 130 -3.46 -5.65 -8.69
C CYS A 130 -4.58 -5.94 -9.68
N ALA A 131 -5.21 -4.87 -10.17
CA ALA A 131 -6.17 -4.93 -11.25
C ALA A 131 -5.44 -4.95 -12.61
N CYS A 132 -5.15 -6.14 -13.13
CA CYS A 132 -4.53 -6.32 -14.44
C CYS A 132 -5.45 -7.08 -15.41
N PRO A 133 -5.46 -6.72 -16.72
CA PRO A 133 -6.13 -7.52 -17.73
C PRO A 133 -5.50 -8.92 -17.83
N ARG A 134 -6.31 -9.92 -18.16
CA ARG A 134 -5.85 -11.30 -18.40
C ARG A 134 -5.37 -11.52 -19.84
N ILE A 135 -4.62 -10.56 -20.38
CA ILE A 135 -3.97 -10.67 -21.68
C ILE A 135 -2.60 -11.32 -21.52
N TYR A 136 -2.25 -12.20 -22.45
CA TYR A 136 -0.95 -12.87 -22.47
C TYR A 136 -0.03 -12.20 -23.50
N MET A 137 0.86 -11.34 -23.01
CA MET A 137 1.95 -10.67 -23.73
C MET A 137 3.19 -10.70 -22.83
N PRO A 138 3.93 -11.83 -22.80
CA PRO A 138 4.87 -12.12 -21.73
C PRO A 138 6.08 -11.18 -21.74
N VAL A 139 6.54 -10.81 -20.54
CA VAL A 139 7.75 -9.99 -20.33
C VAL A 139 8.66 -10.65 -19.31
N CYS A 140 9.95 -10.31 -19.32
CA CYS A 140 10.93 -10.85 -18.38
C CYS A 140 11.36 -9.79 -17.36
N GLY A 141 11.29 -10.14 -16.08
CA GLY A 141 11.81 -9.33 -14.98
C GLY A 141 13.29 -9.59 -14.71
N SER A 142 13.97 -8.66 -14.04
CA SER A 142 15.35 -8.80 -13.58
C SER A 142 15.58 -9.93 -12.58
N ASN A 143 14.49 -10.48 -12.01
CA ASN A 143 14.48 -11.69 -11.20
C ASN A 143 14.39 -12.99 -12.03
N LEU A 144 14.56 -12.91 -13.36
CA LEU A 144 14.47 -14.04 -14.29
C LEU A 144 13.11 -14.76 -14.27
N LYS A 145 12.05 -14.04 -13.86
CA LYS A 145 10.68 -14.54 -13.85
C LYS A 145 9.91 -13.98 -15.05
N THR A 146 9.24 -14.86 -15.77
CA THR A 146 8.29 -14.48 -16.84
C THR A 146 6.98 -14.01 -16.20
N TYR A 147 6.51 -12.84 -16.62
CA TYR A 147 5.22 -12.27 -16.23
C TYR A 147 4.27 -12.33 -17.42
N ASN A 148 2.99 -12.67 -17.21
CA ASN A 148 2.04 -12.84 -18.33
C ASN A 148 1.82 -11.55 -19.14
N ASN A 149 1.99 -10.40 -18.50
CA ASN A 149 1.97 -9.10 -19.16
C ASN A 149 2.73 -8.04 -18.33
N ASP A 150 3.01 -6.91 -18.97
CA ASP A 150 3.71 -5.77 -18.36
C ASP A 150 2.99 -5.26 -17.10
N CYS A 151 1.65 -5.30 -17.05
CA CYS A 151 0.88 -4.91 -15.86
C CYS A 151 1.22 -5.78 -14.65
N LEU A 152 1.28 -7.10 -14.81
CA LEU A 152 1.65 -8.02 -13.72
C LEU A 152 3.11 -7.86 -13.27
N LEU A 153 4.02 -7.53 -14.19
CA LEU A 153 5.39 -7.18 -13.82
C LEU A 153 5.43 -5.89 -13.00
N ARG A 154 4.78 -4.82 -13.46
CA ARG A 154 4.69 -3.54 -12.74
C ARG A 154 4.02 -3.67 -11.39
N CYS A 155 3.01 -4.53 -11.29
CA CYS A 155 2.37 -4.88 -10.04
C CYS A 155 3.39 -5.40 -9.01
N GLU A 156 4.25 -6.35 -9.42
CA GLU A 156 5.28 -6.88 -8.52
C GLU A 156 6.39 -5.87 -8.26
N ILE A 157 6.79 -5.06 -9.26
CA ILE A 157 7.74 -3.93 -9.08
C ILE A 157 7.23 -2.97 -7.99
N ASN A 158 5.93 -2.68 -7.96
CA ASN A 158 5.33 -1.77 -6.99
C ASN A 158 5.12 -2.38 -5.60
N SER A 159 5.30 -3.69 -5.44
CA SER A 159 5.27 -4.35 -4.13
C SER A 159 6.52 -4.03 -3.31
N ASP A 160 6.42 -4.18 -1.98
CA ASP A 160 7.57 -3.99 -1.09
C ASP A 160 8.75 -4.89 -1.47
N LEU A 161 8.48 -6.13 -1.88
CA LEU A 161 9.49 -7.08 -2.33
C LEU A 161 10.13 -6.66 -3.66
N GLY A 162 9.34 -6.17 -4.61
CA GLY A 162 9.85 -5.67 -5.88
C GLY A 162 10.79 -4.48 -5.71
N ARG A 163 10.41 -3.53 -4.83
CA ARG A 163 11.24 -2.37 -4.49
C ARG A 163 12.52 -2.76 -3.75
N ALA A 164 12.42 -3.67 -2.78
CA ALA A 164 13.58 -4.14 -2.01
C ALA A 164 14.62 -4.84 -2.89
N ASN A 165 14.20 -5.50 -3.97
CA ASN A 165 15.07 -6.25 -4.88
C ASN A 165 15.42 -5.52 -6.18
N ASN A 166 15.07 -4.23 -6.33
CA ASN A 166 15.27 -3.50 -7.59
C ASN A 166 14.74 -4.27 -8.82
N LEU A 167 13.53 -4.82 -8.69
CA LEU A 167 12.86 -5.50 -9.79
C LEU A 167 12.59 -4.49 -10.93
N ARG A 168 12.99 -4.84 -12.15
CA ARG A 168 12.74 -4.06 -13.37
C ARG A 168 12.51 -4.99 -14.56
N LYS A 169 11.92 -4.49 -15.64
CA LYS A 169 11.83 -5.24 -16.90
C LYS A 169 13.21 -5.32 -17.55
N ILE A 170 13.59 -6.50 -18.04
CA ILE A 170 14.82 -6.71 -18.80
C ILE A 170 14.56 -7.10 -20.25
N ALA A 171 13.37 -7.62 -20.57
CA ALA A 171 12.99 -7.93 -21.94
C ALA A 171 11.46 -7.90 -22.15
N ASP A 172 11.03 -7.57 -23.37
CA ASP A 172 9.62 -7.62 -23.83
C ASP A 172 9.23 -9.01 -24.35
N GLN A 173 9.77 -10.05 -23.74
CA GLN A 173 9.50 -11.46 -24.04
C GLN A 173 9.67 -12.32 -22.78
N ALA A 174 9.26 -13.59 -22.84
CA ALA A 174 9.49 -14.55 -21.77
C ALA A 174 10.99 -14.78 -21.51
N CYS A 175 11.34 -15.18 -20.28
CA CYS A 175 12.72 -15.41 -19.89
C CYS A 175 13.36 -16.67 -20.51
N ASP A 176 12.56 -17.50 -21.19
CA ASP A 176 12.99 -18.78 -21.77
C ASP A 176 14.06 -18.62 -22.87
N ASN A 177 14.16 -17.43 -23.48
CA ASN A 177 15.14 -17.10 -24.52
C ASN A 177 16.36 -16.30 -24.00
N LEU A 178 16.51 -16.11 -22.68
CA LEU A 178 17.57 -15.28 -22.07
C LEU A 178 18.77 -16.09 -21.54
N THR A 179 18.80 -17.40 -21.75
CA THR A 179 19.87 -18.28 -21.25
C THR A 179 21.24 -18.04 -21.91
N ASP A 180 21.30 -17.28 -23.01
CA ASP A 180 22.54 -17.20 -23.80
C ASP A 180 23.33 -15.89 -23.64
N ASN A 181 22.79 -14.81 -23.09
CA ASN A 181 23.58 -13.56 -22.86
C ASN A 181 22.96 -12.63 -21.81
N VAL A 182 23.26 -12.89 -20.53
CA VAL A 182 22.93 -11.99 -19.41
C VAL A 182 23.68 -10.64 -19.52
N ASN A 183 24.71 -10.55 -20.37
CA ASN A 183 25.56 -9.38 -20.52
C ASN A 183 25.09 -8.33 -21.56
N ASP A 184 24.10 -8.64 -22.41
CA ASP A 184 23.65 -7.72 -23.48
C ASP A 184 22.53 -6.76 -23.05
N PHE A 185 21.97 -6.92 -21.85
CA PHE A 185 20.82 -6.14 -21.37
C PHE A 185 21.09 -5.31 -20.11
N ILE A 186 22.37 -5.17 -19.72
CA ILE A 186 22.78 -4.09 -18.81
C ILE A 186 22.84 -2.82 -19.66
N PRO A 187 22.06 -1.76 -19.35
CA PRO A 187 22.27 -0.48 -20.01
C PRO A 187 23.71 -0.05 -19.70
N GLN A 188 24.55 0.11 -20.73
CA GLN A 188 25.85 0.74 -20.53
C GLN A 188 25.59 2.21 -20.17
N GLU A 189 25.75 2.53 -18.88
CA GLU A 189 25.84 3.91 -18.42
C GLU A 189 27.12 4.55 -19.00
N TYR A 190 26.95 5.65 -19.72
CA TYR A 190 27.98 6.65 -20.01
C TYR A 190 27.83 7.81 -19.03
#